data_AF-A0A931LHF8-F1
#
_entry.id   AF-A0A931LHF8-F1
#
_cell.length_a   1.000
_cell.length_b   1.000
_cell.length_c   1.000
_cell.angle_alpha   90.00
_cell.angle_beta   90.00
_cell.angle_gamma   90.00
#
_symmetry.space_group_name_H-M   'P 1'
#
loop_
_entity.id
_entity.type
_entity.pdbx_description
1 polymer ?
#
loop_
_entity_poly.entity_id
_entity_poly.type
_entity_poly.pdbx_seq_one_letter_code
_entity_poly.pdbx_strand_id
1 'polypeptide(L)'
;MRTKPRPSKPIERDTVRGAAAARATRRGRWEDAAPIAFRNRRGDRVDASSFTATEAKNEFGRALDIVNGGGVVVITKRDAPKAVLVSVEEFNALARTAERTLDTLSNEFDAMLARMQTRQARAGMKAAFDASPERLGRAAVAAARKRG
;
A
#
# COMPACT_ATOMS: atom_id res chain seq x y z
N MET A 1 -71.43 -13.97 37.70
CA MET A 1 -70.42 -13.48 36.74
C MET A 1 -69.03 -13.72 37.31
N ARG A 2 -68.23 -14.61 36.70
CA ARG A 2 -66.86 -14.95 37.11
C ARG A 2 -65.88 -14.30 36.13
N THR A 3 -65.08 -13.34 36.58
CA THR A 3 -64.01 -12.71 35.77
C THR A 3 -62.72 -13.51 35.92
N LYS A 4 -62.26 -14.14 34.83
CA LYS A 4 -60.96 -14.86 34.79
C LYS A 4 -59.79 -13.85 34.83
N PRO A 5 -58.69 -14.12 35.56
CA PRO A 5 -57.49 -13.29 35.51
C PRO A 5 -56.69 -13.54 34.23
N ARG A 6 -56.04 -12.50 33.70
CA ARG A 6 -55.12 -12.57 32.55
C ARG A 6 -53.80 -13.24 32.96
N PRO A 7 -53.19 -14.09 32.12
CA PRO A 7 -51.85 -14.61 32.39
C PRO A 7 -50.79 -13.54 32.10
N SER A 8 -50.01 -13.18 33.12
CA SER A 8 -48.77 -12.41 32.99
C SER A 8 -47.67 -13.29 32.40
N LYS A 9 -47.09 -12.90 31.27
CA LYS A 9 -45.87 -13.51 30.73
C LYS A 9 -44.70 -13.21 31.68
N PRO A 10 -43.88 -14.19 32.09
CA PRO A 10 -42.64 -13.89 32.80
C PRO A 10 -41.64 -13.25 31.83
N ILE A 11 -41.00 -12.17 32.27
CA ILE A 11 -39.83 -11.58 31.60
C ILE A 11 -38.64 -12.50 31.94
N GLU A 12 -38.18 -13.24 30.96
CA GLU A 12 -37.00 -14.09 31.07
C GLU A 12 -35.75 -13.22 31.24
N ARG A 13 -35.24 -13.16 32.48
CA ARG A 13 -33.95 -12.56 32.81
C ARG A 13 -32.88 -13.63 32.74
N ASP A 14 -32.46 -14.00 31.54
CA ASP A 14 -31.18 -14.69 31.38
C ASP A 14 -30.67 -14.58 29.94
N THR A 15 -29.64 -13.78 29.73
CA THR A 15 -28.68 -13.89 28.61
C THR A 15 -27.59 -12.82 28.74
N VAL A 16 -26.90 -12.79 29.89
CA VAL A 16 -25.63 -12.05 30.01
C VAL A 16 -24.55 -13.00 30.52
N ARG A 17 -24.41 -14.15 29.86
CA ARG A 17 -23.30 -15.09 30.10
C ARG A 17 -23.00 -15.93 28.85
N GLY A 18 -22.76 -15.25 27.73
CA GLY A 18 -22.35 -15.90 26.47
C GLY A 18 -21.33 -15.14 25.63
N ALA A 19 -21.08 -13.85 25.90
CA ALA A 19 -20.24 -13.00 25.04
C ALA A 19 -18.78 -12.81 25.52
N ALA A 20 -18.39 -13.48 26.60
CA ALA A 20 -17.05 -13.33 27.21
C ALA A 20 -16.08 -14.48 26.86
N ALA A 21 -16.56 -15.65 26.44
CA ALA A 21 -15.72 -16.83 26.19
C ALA A 21 -15.13 -16.91 24.76
N ALA A 22 -15.61 -16.11 23.82
CA ALA A 22 -15.10 -16.08 22.44
C ALA A 22 -13.88 -15.15 22.24
N ARG A 23 -13.41 -14.47 23.29
CA ARG A 23 -12.33 -13.47 23.23
C ARG A 23 -10.91 -14.05 23.38
N ALA A 24 -10.77 -15.34 23.67
CA ALA A 24 -9.47 -15.93 23.99
C ALA A 24 -8.85 -16.79 22.88
N THR A 25 -9.60 -17.23 21.86
CA THR A 25 -9.14 -18.30 20.95
C THR A 25 -8.82 -17.86 19.52
N ARG A 26 -8.82 -16.57 19.20
CA ARG A 26 -8.52 -16.08 17.83
C ARG A 26 -7.24 -15.23 17.73
N ARG A 27 -6.25 -15.53 18.58
CA ARG A 27 -4.87 -15.03 18.45
C ARG A 27 -4.01 -15.82 17.45
N GLY A 28 -4.50 -16.92 16.88
CA GLY A 28 -3.67 -17.91 16.18
C GLY A 28 -3.74 -17.92 14.65
N ARG A 29 -4.09 -16.82 13.97
CA ARG A 29 -4.12 -16.81 12.48
C ARG A 29 -3.81 -15.43 11.90
N TRP A 30 -2.73 -14.81 12.35
CA TRP A 30 -2.20 -13.58 11.77
C TRP A 30 -0.75 -13.71 11.30
N GLU A 31 -0.10 -14.88 11.44
CA GLU A 31 1.27 -15.07 10.93
C GLU A 31 1.33 -15.37 9.42
N ASP A 32 0.26 -15.90 8.81
CA ASP A 32 0.31 -16.33 7.40
C ASP A 32 -0.24 -15.32 6.38
N ALA A 33 -0.96 -14.28 6.83
CA ALA A 33 -1.28 -13.13 5.98
C ALA A 33 -0.29 -12.04 6.35
N ALA A 34 0.87 -12.02 5.66
CA ALA A 34 1.95 -11.06 5.89
C ALA A 34 1.37 -9.68 6.24
N PRO A 35 1.72 -9.08 7.41
CA PRO A 35 1.15 -7.82 7.81
C PRO A 35 1.39 -6.83 6.67
N ILE A 36 0.32 -6.22 6.17
CA ILE A 36 0.45 -5.18 5.14
C ILE A 36 1.41 -4.16 5.73
N ALA A 37 2.63 -4.12 5.19
CA ALA A 37 3.71 -3.29 5.68
C ALA A 37 3.42 -1.86 5.25
N PHE A 38 2.52 -1.20 5.97
CA PHE A 38 2.16 0.17 5.70
C PHE A 38 3.26 1.10 6.22
N ARG A 39 3.73 1.99 5.35
CA ARG A 39 4.61 3.10 5.74
C ARG A 39 3.83 4.38 5.64
N ASN A 40 3.80 5.14 6.73
CA ASN A 40 3.15 6.43 6.73
C ASN A 40 3.99 7.47 5.95
N ARG A 41 3.45 8.67 5.79
CA ARG A 41 4.11 9.82 5.13
C ARG A 41 5.45 10.23 5.76
N ARG A 42 5.70 9.85 7.01
CA ARG A 42 6.95 10.12 7.74
C ARG A 42 8.00 9.03 7.50
N GLY A 43 7.61 7.94 6.84
CA GLY A 43 8.44 6.75 6.61
C GLY A 43 8.36 5.71 7.73
N ASP A 44 7.56 5.95 8.77
CA ASP A 44 7.42 5.02 9.88
C ASP A 44 6.58 3.82 9.46
N ARG A 45 6.98 2.64 9.95
CA ARG A 45 6.21 1.42 9.78
C ARG A 45 5.08 1.42 10.81
N VAL A 46 3.84 1.47 10.34
CA VAL A 46 2.64 1.47 11.20
C VAL A 46 1.99 0.10 11.08
N ASP A 47 1.80 -0.56 12.23
CA ASP A 47 1.07 -1.83 12.26
C ASP A 47 -0.41 -1.59 11.98
N ALA A 48 -0.92 -2.30 10.97
CA ALA A 48 -2.30 -2.17 10.55
C ALA A 48 -3.22 -3.01 11.45
N SER A 49 -4.22 -2.36 12.03
CA SER A 49 -5.30 -3.04 12.74
C SER A 49 -6.24 -3.71 11.75
N SER A 50 -6.64 -4.95 11.99
CA SER A 50 -7.54 -5.65 11.06
C SER A 50 -8.95 -5.77 11.61
N PHE A 51 -9.93 -5.49 10.75
CA PHE A 51 -11.36 -5.55 11.02
C PHE A 51 -12.00 -6.44 9.96
N THR A 52 -12.92 -7.30 10.34
CA THR A 52 -13.83 -7.95 9.39
C THR A 52 -14.82 -6.93 8.82
N ALA A 53 -15.44 -7.24 7.69
CA ALA A 53 -16.46 -6.39 7.07
C ALA A 53 -17.66 -6.18 8.02
N THR A 54 -17.97 -7.17 8.86
CA THR A 54 -19.02 -7.08 9.87
C THR A 54 -18.61 -6.14 11.02
N GLU A 55 -17.37 -6.25 11.50
CA GLU A 55 -16.84 -5.33 12.53
C GLU A 55 -16.74 -3.91 11.98
N ALA A 56 -16.25 -3.72 10.76
CA ALA A 56 -16.19 -2.41 10.13
C ALA A 56 -17.58 -1.77 9.96
N LYS A 57 -18.62 -2.57 9.68
CA LYS A 57 -20.01 -2.09 9.60
C LYS A 57 -20.55 -1.66 10.96
N ASN A 58 -20.24 -2.39 12.02
CA ASN A 58 -20.85 -2.22 13.34
C ASN A 58 -20.03 -1.31 14.28
N GLU A 59 -18.71 -1.25 14.09
CA GLU A 59 -17.73 -0.52 14.90
C GLU A 59 -16.98 0.53 14.08
N PHE A 60 -17.62 1.11 13.05
CA PHE A 60 -16.95 2.07 12.17
C PHE A 60 -16.37 3.27 12.93
N GLY A 61 -17.03 3.74 13.99
CA GLY A 61 -16.51 4.81 14.84
C GLY A 61 -15.15 4.47 15.47
N ARG A 62 -14.99 3.25 15.97
CA ARG A 62 -13.70 2.78 16.52
C ARG A 62 -12.62 2.68 15.44
N ALA A 63 -12.99 2.27 14.23
CA ALA A 63 -12.06 2.25 13.10
C ALA A 63 -11.62 3.69 12.72
N LEU A 64 -12.54 4.66 12.77
CA LEU A 64 -12.21 6.08 12.58
C LEU A 64 -11.30 6.62 13.69
N ASP A 65 -11.52 6.28 14.95
CA ASP A 65 -10.68 6.74 16.06
C ASP A 65 -9.21 6.27 15.89
N ILE A 66 -9.02 5.02 15.47
CA ILE A 66 -7.69 4.47 15.16
C ILE A 66 -7.02 5.28 14.05
N VAL A 67 -7.75 5.56 12.97
CA VAL A 67 -7.23 6.27 11.80
C VAL A 67 -6.97 7.75 12.08
N ASN A 68 -7.82 8.40 12.87
CA ASN A 68 -7.61 9.77 13.36
C ASN A 68 -6.39 9.87 14.28
N GLY A 69 -6.08 8.80 15.02
CA GLY A 69 -4.85 8.66 15.81
C GLY A 69 -3.58 8.40 14.97
N GLY A 70 -3.69 8.35 13.64
CA GLY A 70 -2.57 8.06 12.74
C GLY A 70 -2.33 6.57 12.49
N GLY A 71 -3.24 5.70 12.94
CA GLY A 71 -3.22 4.28 12.64
C GLY A 71 -3.78 3.95 11.25
N VAL A 72 -3.66 2.69 10.86
CA VAL A 72 -4.23 2.15 9.62
C VAL A 72 -5.14 0.98 9.94
N VAL A 73 -6.28 0.90 9.26
CA VAL A 73 -7.23 -0.21 9.43
C VAL A 73 -7.39 -0.97 8.13
N VAL A 74 -7.22 -2.28 8.15
CA VAL A 74 -7.49 -3.19 7.03
C VAL A 74 -8.83 -3.84 7.24
N ILE A 75 -9.71 -3.77 6.25
CA ILE A 75 -11.01 -4.41 6.26
C ILE A 75 -10.95 -5.70 5.43
N THR A 76 -11.30 -6.81 6.06
CA THR A 76 -11.32 -8.14 5.46
C THR A 76 -12.75 -8.64 5.20
N LYS A 77 -12.94 -9.46 4.19
CA LYS A 77 -14.21 -10.18 3.95
C LYS A 77 -13.88 -11.65 3.75
N ARG A 78 -14.45 -12.52 4.59
CA ARG A 78 -14.11 -13.96 4.61
C ARG A 78 -12.59 -14.16 4.70
N ASP A 79 -11.98 -13.49 5.66
CA ASP A 79 -10.53 -13.50 5.96
C ASP A 79 -9.60 -13.01 4.83
N ALA A 80 -10.14 -12.49 3.72
CA ALA A 80 -9.36 -11.87 2.67
C ALA A 80 -9.40 -10.33 2.79
N PRO A 81 -8.25 -9.62 2.77
CA PRO A 81 -8.22 -8.16 2.70
C PRO A 81 -9.00 -7.63 1.49
N LYS A 82 -9.82 -6.59 1.68
CA LYS A 82 -10.63 -5.96 0.62
C LYS A 82 -10.55 -4.45 0.58
N ALA A 83 -10.31 -3.80 1.72
CA ALA A 83 -10.16 -2.35 1.77
C ALA A 83 -9.17 -1.96 2.87
N VAL A 84 -8.63 -0.75 2.75
CA VAL A 84 -7.81 -0.12 3.78
C VAL A 84 -8.39 1.24 4.06
N LEU A 85 -8.51 1.58 5.34
CA LEU A 85 -8.92 2.89 5.82
C LEU A 85 -7.67 3.60 6.36
N VAL A 86 -7.44 4.80 5.80
CA VAL A 86 -6.39 5.74 6.19
C VAL A 86 -7.00 7.14 6.26
N SER A 87 -6.32 8.07 6.92
CA SER A 87 -6.79 9.45 6.96
C SER A 87 -6.67 10.07 5.57
N VAL A 88 -7.51 11.06 5.28
CA VAL A 88 -7.44 11.79 4.00
C VAL A 88 -6.09 12.49 3.84
N GLU A 89 -5.51 13.00 4.92
CA GLU A 89 -4.16 13.59 4.89
C GLU A 89 -3.11 12.57 4.46
N GLU A 90 -3.19 11.36 5.00
CA GLU A 90 -2.26 10.27 4.70
C GLU A 90 -2.44 9.78 3.26
N PHE A 91 -3.67 9.58 2.81
CA PHE A 91 -3.97 9.26 1.40
C PHE A 91 -3.37 10.30 0.45
N ASN A 92 -3.60 11.59 0.72
CA ASN A 92 -3.07 12.67 -0.10
C ASN A 92 -1.54 12.74 -0.08
N ALA A 93 -0.91 12.41 1.05
CA ALA A 93 0.55 12.36 1.14
C ALA A 93 1.12 11.21 0.30
N LEU A 94 0.49 10.04 0.33
CA LEU A 94 0.88 8.89 -0.50
C LEU A 94 0.71 9.19 -1.99
N ALA A 95 -0.44 9.76 -2.38
CA ALA A 95 -0.71 10.12 -3.77
C ALA A 95 0.33 11.12 -4.32
N ARG A 96 0.61 12.20 -3.58
CA ARG A 96 1.61 13.20 -3.98
C ARG A 96 3.04 12.66 -4.04
N THR A 97 3.39 11.71 -3.17
CA THR A 97 4.72 11.09 -3.18
C THR A 97 4.92 10.27 -4.46
N ALA A 98 3.89 9.53 -4.87
CA ALA A 98 3.91 8.78 -6.12
C ALA A 98 4.06 9.72 -7.34
N GLU A 99 3.28 10.81 -7.40
CA GLU A 99 3.37 11.83 -8.46
C GLU A 99 4.79 12.42 -8.57
N ARG A 100 5.37 12.91 -7.46
CA ARG A 100 6.72 13.49 -7.46
C ARG A 100 7.80 12.51 -7.92
N THR A 101 7.65 11.23 -7.57
CA THR A 101 8.59 10.18 -7.99
C THR A 101 8.52 9.97 -9.50
N LEU A 102 7.30 9.92 -10.06
CA LEU A 102 7.10 9.79 -11.50
C LEU A 102 7.65 11.01 -12.25
N ASP A 103 7.37 12.22 -11.80
CA ASP A 103 7.89 13.45 -12.42
C ASP A 103 9.42 13.46 -12.44
N THR A 104 10.06 13.03 -11.35
CA THR A 104 11.53 12.94 -11.27
C THR A 104 12.07 11.94 -12.29
N LEU A 105 11.48 10.75 -12.36
CA LEU A 105 11.88 9.71 -13.33
C LEU A 105 11.65 10.14 -14.78
N SER A 106 10.53 10.80 -15.07
CA SER A 106 10.23 11.36 -16.38
C SER A 106 11.26 12.42 -16.78
N ASN A 107 11.60 13.33 -15.88
CA ASN A 107 12.63 14.35 -16.13
C ASN A 107 14.02 13.73 -16.37
N GLU A 108 14.39 12.68 -15.64
CA GLU A 108 15.65 11.96 -15.86
C GLU A 108 15.67 11.27 -17.23
N PHE A 109 14.57 10.63 -17.61
CA PHE A 109 14.41 10.02 -18.92
C PHE A 109 14.53 11.05 -20.04
N ASP A 110 13.82 12.17 -19.93
CA ASP A 110 13.85 13.25 -20.90
C ASP A 110 15.24 13.88 -21.00
N ALA A 111 15.94 14.06 -19.87
CA ALA A 111 17.31 14.53 -19.85
C ALA A 111 18.27 13.54 -20.54
N MET A 112 18.09 12.24 -20.34
CA MET A 112 18.87 11.22 -21.04
C MET A 112 18.59 11.23 -22.55
N LEU A 113 17.31 11.30 -22.92
CA LEU A 113 16.87 11.35 -24.31
C LEU A 113 17.41 12.59 -25.02
N ALA A 114 17.35 13.76 -24.37
CA ALA A 114 17.88 15.01 -24.89
C ALA A 114 19.39 14.90 -25.19
N ARG A 115 20.16 14.26 -24.30
CA ARG A 115 21.60 14.02 -24.51
C ARG A 115 21.87 13.16 -25.75
N MET A 116 21.05 12.14 -26.01
CA MET A 116 21.14 11.28 -27.21
C MET A 116 20.72 11.99 -28.49
N GLN A 117 19.80 12.97 -28.38
CA GLN A 117 19.26 13.69 -29.53
C GLN A 117 20.10 14.88 -29.99
N THR A 118 21.20 15.20 -29.29
CA THR A 118 22.12 16.28 -29.71
C THR A 118 22.70 16.01 -31.10
N ARG A 119 23.01 17.08 -31.85
CA ARG A 119 23.62 16.96 -33.19
C ARG A 119 24.92 16.15 -33.16
N GLN A 120 25.74 16.35 -32.13
CA GLN A 120 26.99 15.63 -31.95
C GLN A 120 26.76 14.13 -31.69
N ALA A 121 25.84 13.76 -30.80
CA ALA A 121 25.52 12.36 -30.52
C ALA A 121 24.95 11.66 -31.78
N ARG A 122 24.06 12.33 -32.52
CA ARG A 122 23.52 11.81 -33.79
C ARG A 122 24.60 11.62 -34.85
N ALA A 123 25.49 12.60 -35.02
CA ALA A 123 26.61 12.51 -35.96
C ALA A 123 27.59 11.40 -35.56
N GLY A 124 27.91 11.27 -34.27
CA GLY A 124 28.76 10.21 -33.75
C GLY A 124 28.15 8.82 -33.96
N MET A 125 26.85 8.67 -33.73
CA MET A 125 26.14 7.42 -33.99
C MET A 125 26.18 7.06 -35.47
N LYS A 126 25.87 8.01 -36.36
CA LYS A 126 25.96 7.81 -37.80
C LYS A 126 27.36 7.40 -38.23
N ALA A 127 28.39 8.10 -37.75
CA ALA A 127 29.78 7.78 -38.06
C ALA A 127 30.20 6.39 -37.54
N ALA A 128 29.66 5.95 -36.40
CA ALA A 128 29.91 4.61 -35.86
C ALA A 128 29.27 3.52 -36.72
N PHE A 129 28.04 3.71 -37.18
CA PHE A 129 27.36 2.77 -38.09
C PHE A 129 28.00 2.72 -39.48
N ASP A 130 28.50 3.85 -39.99
CA ASP A 130 29.16 3.94 -41.30
C ASP A 130 30.65 3.50 -41.25
N ALA A 131 31.21 3.18 -40.08
CA ALA A 131 32.64 2.88 -39.93
C ALA A 131 32.99 1.46 -40.40
N SER A 132 34.13 1.34 -41.11
CA SER A 132 34.68 0.04 -41.47
C SER A 132 35.18 -0.73 -40.24
N PRO A 133 35.24 -2.07 -40.28
CA PRO A 133 35.74 -2.90 -39.18
C PRO A 133 37.14 -2.49 -38.67
N GLU A 134 38.04 -2.07 -39.55
CA GLU A 134 39.42 -1.66 -39.21
C GLU A 134 39.44 -0.32 -38.46
N ARG A 135 38.50 0.59 -38.77
CA ARG A 135 38.35 1.85 -38.03
C ARG A 135 37.74 1.61 -36.65
N LEU A 136 36.75 0.73 -36.54
CA LEU A 136 36.15 0.32 -35.26
C LEU A 136 37.19 -0.36 -34.36
N GLY A 137 37.97 -1.29 -34.91
CA GLY A 137 39.03 -1.99 -34.16
C GLY A 137 40.09 -1.05 -33.61
N ARG A 138 40.56 -0.07 -34.42
CA ARG A 138 41.50 0.96 -33.95
C ARG A 138 40.90 1.83 -32.84
N ALA A 139 39.63 2.23 -32.98
CA ALA A 139 38.94 3.02 -31.96
C ALA A 139 38.79 2.25 -30.63
N ALA A 140 38.49 0.95 -30.69
CA ALA A 140 38.39 0.10 -29.50
C ALA A 140 39.73 -0.03 -28.75
N VAL A 141 40.83 -0.26 -29.47
CA VAL A 141 42.18 -0.33 -28.88
C VAL A 141 42.58 1.01 -28.25
N ALA A 142 42.30 2.13 -28.92
CA ALA A 142 42.57 3.46 -28.40
C ALA A 142 41.76 3.76 -27.11
N ALA A 143 40.49 3.35 -27.06
CA ALA A 143 39.65 3.52 -25.89
C ALA A 143 40.11 2.67 -24.70
N ALA A 144 40.54 1.43 -24.95
CA ALA A 144 41.08 0.54 -23.91
C ALA A 144 42.37 1.11 -23.29
N ARG A 145 43.29 1.64 -24.12
CA ARG A 145 44.53 2.28 -23.65
C ARG A 145 44.32 3.55 -22.82
N LYS A 146 43.17 4.22 -22.96
CA LYS A 146 42.84 5.43 -22.20
C LYS A 146 42.19 5.12 -20.84
N ARG A 147 41.75 3.87 -20.63
CA ARG A 147 41.04 3.42 -19.43
C ARG A 147 41.91 2.58 -18.48
N GLY A 148 43.02 2.02 -18.97
CA GLY A 148 44.06 1.40 -18.14
C GLY A 148 45.15 2.41 -17.83
#